data_AF-A0A9X3Z614-F1
#
_entry.id   AF-A0A9X3Z614-F1
#
_cell.length_a   1.000
_cell.length_b   1.000
_cell.length_c   1.000
_cell.angle_alpha   90.00
_cell.angle_beta   90.00
_cell.angle_gamma   90.00
#
_symmetry.space_group_name_H-M   'P 1'
#
loop_
_entity.id
_entity.type
_entity.pdbx_description
1 polymer ?
#
loop_
_entity_poly.entity_id
_entity_poly.type
_entity_poly.pdbx_seq_one_letter_code
_entity_poly.pdbx_strand_id
1 'polypeptide(L)'
;MRWLSIHRVLAKGWGAVFRDRREFVRLAALPALLWLFVKALGALLPAQDGGPTLLDLLASAILTLFVIDWFRFSLAAGVTPAGADALTLAEVRAHPARSFRRGGRVVATVVLRIVMVVLAGTAILLPPTFVLAAGSLAVSGQLGNQAATGAAVSMAMPLAALLASPLLVRFYVYYAALAAGRSDVRARDVWRWSQGKSLWLLALLGLSLGPGIAALWLAAQVTGYGAVAAYIMAMPVFFLSLGVMASVTAKAIAGLVLPPVINAG
;
A
#
# COMPACT_ATOMS: atom_id res chain seq x y z
N MET A 1 -17.34 -16.40 12.26
CA MET A 1 -17.06 -15.03 11.75
C MET A 1 -17.87 -14.79 10.47
N ARG A 2 -18.92 -13.95 10.53
CA ARG A 2 -19.67 -13.55 9.31
C ARG A 2 -18.86 -12.48 8.59
N TRP A 3 -18.31 -12.80 7.42
CA TRP A 3 -17.59 -11.81 6.62
C TRP A 3 -18.57 -10.79 6.06
N LEU A 4 -18.22 -9.52 6.24
CA LEU A 4 -18.90 -8.42 5.56
C LEU A 4 -18.71 -8.64 4.05
N SER A 5 -19.80 -8.67 3.29
CA SER A 5 -19.77 -8.68 1.83
C SER A 5 -18.76 -7.64 1.30
N ILE A 6 -18.04 -7.95 0.21
CA ILE A 6 -17.06 -7.04 -0.44
C ILE A 6 -17.59 -5.60 -0.50
N HIS A 7 -18.84 -5.46 -0.95
CA HIS A 7 -19.56 -4.19 -1.02
C HIS A 7 -19.60 -3.41 0.31
N ARG A 8 -19.87 -4.07 1.43
CA ARG A 8 -19.90 -3.44 2.77
C ARG A 8 -18.51 -2.97 3.22
N VAL A 9 -17.45 -3.70 2.87
CA VAL A 9 -16.08 -3.32 3.26
C VAL A 9 -15.59 -2.16 2.40
N LEU A 10 -15.87 -2.19 1.10
CA LEU A 10 -15.64 -1.07 0.18
C LEU A 10 -16.43 0.18 0.63
N ALA A 11 -17.74 0.05 0.88
CA ALA A 11 -18.58 1.16 1.35
C ALA A 11 -18.06 1.74 2.67
N LYS A 12 -17.58 0.89 3.58
CA LYS A 12 -16.92 1.36 4.80
C LYS A 12 -15.61 2.10 4.50
N GLY A 13 -14.76 1.60 3.60
CA GLY A 13 -13.52 2.26 3.21
C GLY A 13 -13.75 3.64 2.62
N TRP A 14 -14.63 3.72 1.61
CA TRP A 14 -15.11 4.98 1.04
C TRP A 14 -15.68 5.93 2.09
N GLY A 15 -16.55 5.41 2.96
CA GLY A 15 -17.13 6.19 4.04
C GLY A 15 -16.11 6.72 5.05
N ALA A 16 -14.95 6.08 5.23
CA ALA A 16 -13.87 6.61 6.07
C ALA A 16 -13.23 7.85 5.44
N VAL A 17 -12.87 7.76 4.15
CA VAL A 17 -12.25 8.89 3.43
C VAL A 17 -13.18 10.11 3.40
N PHE A 18 -14.48 9.91 3.14
CA PHE A 18 -15.43 11.03 3.09
C PHE A 18 -15.81 11.60 4.47
N ARG A 19 -15.88 10.76 5.50
CA ARG A 19 -16.13 11.19 6.88
C ARG A 19 -14.98 12.03 7.40
N ASP A 20 -13.75 11.58 7.17
CA ASP A 20 -12.53 12.21 7.65
C ASP A 20 -11.86 13.08 6.56
N ARG A 21 -12.66 13.65 5.64
CA ARG A 21 -12.18 14.36 4.44
C ARG A 21 -11.17 15.47 4.73
N ARG A 22 -11.32 16.18 5.86
CA ARG A 22 -10.39 17.26 6.26
C ARG A 22 -9.02 16.70 6.58
N GLU A 23 -8.96 15.59 7.32
CA GLU A 23 -7.70 14.94 7.67
C GLU A 23 -7.10 14.23 6.46
N PHE A 24 -7.94 13.66 5.58
CA PHE A 24 -7.50 13.10 4.30
C PHE A 24 -6.78 14.15 3.46
N VAL A 25 -7.42 15.30 3.20
CA VAL A 25 -6.82 16.39 2.42
C VAL A 25 -5.53 16.89 3.09
N ARG A 26 -5.53 17.06 4.41
CA ARG A 26 -4.35 17.48 5.16
C ARG A 26 -3.17 16.51 5.02
N LEU A 27 -3.42 15.20 5.09
CA LEU A 27 -2.38 14.17 4.96
C LEU A 27 -1.98 13.91 3.51
N ALA A 28 -2.89 14.10 2.55
CA ALA A 28 -2.64 13.85 1.13
C ALA A 28 -1.99 15.04 0.41
N ALA A 29 -2.27 16.29 0.82
CA ALA A 29 -1.86 17.48 0.07
C ALA A 29 -0.34 17.57 -0.15
N LEU A 30 0.45 17.43 0.91
CA LEU A 30 1.91 17.52 0.79
C LEU A 30 2.51 16.35 -0.01
N PRO A 31 2.17 15.06 0.27
CA PRO A 31 2.60 13.95 -0.57
C PRO A 31 2.18 14.08 -2.03
N ALA A 32 0.97 14.57 -2.30
CA ALA A 32 0.47 14.75 -3.66
C ALA A 32 1.27 15.81 -4.44
N LEU A 33 1.52 16.97 -3.81
CA LEU A 33 2.36 18.02 -4.41
C LEU A 33 3.80 17.55 -4.64
N LEU A 34 4.39 16.87 -3.65
CA LEU A 34 5.76 16.37 -3.77
C LEU A 34 5.87 15.27 -4.84
N TRP A 35 4.89 14.37 -4.90
CA TRP A 35 4.80 13.34 -5.93
C TRP A 35 4.69 13.95 -7.32
N LEU A 36 3.81 14.95 -7.49
CA LEU A 36 3.65 15.67 -8.75
C LEU A 36 4.94 16.38 -9.15
N PHE A 37 5.60 17.06 -8.22
CA PHE A 37 6.88 17.72 -8.47
C PHE A 37 7.95 16.74 -8.95
N VAL A 38 8.11 15.61 -8.26
CA VAL A 38 9.08 14.57 -8.63
C VAL A 38 8.75 13.95 -10.00
N LYS A 39 7.46 13.68 -10.28
CA LYS A 39 7.04 13.14 -11.58
C LYS A 39 7.20 14.15 -12.71
N ALA A 40 6.93 15.43 -12.46
CA ALA A 40 7.16 16.50 -13.44
C ALA A 40 8.65 16.66 -13.74
N LEU A 41 9.51 16.64 -12.72
CA LEU A 41 10.96 16.68 -12.91
C LEU A 41 11.46 15.47 -13.70
N GLY A 42 10.94 14.27 -13.42
CA GLY A 42 11.27 13.06 -14.17
C GLY A 42 10.84 13.10 -15.63
N ALA A 43 9.70 13.75 -15.92
CA ALA A 43 9.23 13.93 -17.30
C ALA A 43 10.07 14.94 -18.10
N LEU A 44 10.79 15.85 -17.42
CA LEU A 44 11.68 16.84 -18.05
C LEU A 44 13.11 16.33 -18.28
N LEU A 45 13.49 15.23 -17.64
CA LEU A 45 14.81 14.63 -17.74
C LEU A 45 14.78 13.47 -18.75
N PRO A 46 15.67 13.43 -19.75
CA PRO A 46 15.74 12.31 -20.68
C PRO A 46 16.13 11.03 -19.92
N ALA A 47 15.28 10.00 -20.01
CA ALA A 47 15.56 8.69 -19.43
C ALA A 47 16.76 8.07 -20.16
N GLN A 48 17.89 7.93 -19.48
CA GLN A 48 19.13 7.49 -20.13
C GLN A 48 19.19 5.99 -20.41
N ASP A 49 18.48 5.13 -19.66
CA ASP A 49 18.71 3.67 -19.74
C ASP A 49 17.45 2.78 -19.66
N GLY A 50 16.25 3.32 -19.91
CA GLY A 50 15.01 2.52 -19.92
C GLY A 50 14.59 1.87 -18.59
N GLY A 51 15.38 2.05 -17.52
CA GLY A 51 15.12 1.59 -16.16
C GLY A 51 14.41 2.63 -15.28
N PRO A 52 13.90 2.22 -14.10
CA PRO A 52 13.31 3.15 -13.14
C PRO A 52 14.34 4.17 -12.70
N THR A 53 14.02 5.45 -12.87
CA THR A 53 14.91 6.54 -12.46
C THR A 53 14.91 6.71 -10.93
N LEU A 54 15.92 7.38 -10.38
CA LEU A 54 15.91 7.79 -8.96
C LEU A 54 14.62 8.56 -8.62
N LEU A 55 14.11 9.36 -9.56
CA LEU A 55 12.86 10.12 -9.42
C LEU A 55 11.65 9.19 -9.36
N ASP A 56 11.62 8.09 -10.11
CA ASP A 56 10.55 7.09 -10.00
C ASP A 56 10.56 6.37 -8.65
N LEU A 57 11.75 6.09 -8.12
CA LEU A 57 11.91 5.52 -6.78
C LEU A 57 11.42 6.50 -5.70
N LEU A 58 11.79 7.77 -5.80
CA LEU A 58 11.34 8.82 -4.88
C LEU A 58 9.82 9.02 -4.95
N ALA A 59 9.25 9.07 -6.16
CA ALA A 59 7.81 9.17 -6.35
C ALA A 59 7.09 7.98 -5.68
N SER A 60 7.60 6.76 -5.85
CA SER A 60 7.04 5.56 -5.23
C SER A 60 7.14 5.58 -3.70
N ALA A 61 8.24 6.10 -3.16
CA ALA A 61 8.43 6.25 -1.71
C ALA A 61 7.41 7.23 -1.10
N ILE A 62 7.13 8.35 -1.78
CA ILE A 62 6.15 9.35 -1.33
C ILE A 62 4.75 8.75 -1.23
N LEU A 63 4.34 7.99 -2.25
CA LEU A 63 3.05 7.29 -2.24
C LEU A 63 2.97 6.27 -1.10
N THR A 64 4.06 5.52 -0.90
CA THR A 64 4.15 4.51 0.15
C THR A 64 4.00 5.13 1.54
N LEU A 65 4.67 6.26 1.80
CA LEU A 65 4.55 6.99 3.06
C LEU A 65 3.11 7.44 3.33
N PHE A 66 2.49 8.06 2.32
CA PHE A 66 1.09 8.48 2.41
C PHE A 66 0.15 7.30 2.73
N VAL A 67 0.29 6.19 2.00
CA VAL A 67 -0.51 4.98 2.21
C VAL A 67 -0.34 4.45 3.63
N ILE A 68 0.89 4.41 4.15
CA ILE A 68 1.17 3.94 5.51
C ILE A 68 0.53 4.87 6.54
N ASP A 69 0.69 6.18 6.43
CA ASP A 69 0.13 7.14 7.39
C ASP A 69 -1.39 7.12 7.39
N TRP A 70 -2.01 7.10 6.20
CA TRP A 70 -3.46 7.02 6.06
C TRP A 70 -4.03 5.68 6.54
N PHE A 71 -3.31 4.58 6.30
CA PHE A 71 -3.65 3.27 6.83
C PHE A 71 -3.65 3.28 8.36
N ARG A 72 -2.60 3.82 8.99
CA ARG A 72 -2.50 3.91 10.46
C ARG A 72 -3.62 4.76 11.04
N PHE A 73 -3.92 5.90 10.43
CA PHE A 73 -5.06 6.74 10.81
C PHE A 73 -6.39 5.98 10.71
N SER A 74 -6.61 5.29 9.59
CA SER A 74 -7.83 4.51 9.33
C SER A 74 -7.97 3.32 10.28
N LEU A 75 -6.87 2.66 10.63
CA LEU A 75 -6.82 1.56 11.59
C LEU A 75 -7.16 2.06 13.00
N ALA A 76 -6.53 3.16 13.42
CA ALA A 76 -6.78 3.84 14.68
C ALA A 76 -8.25 4.29 14.85
N ALA A 77 -8.87 4.76 13.77
CA ALA A 77 -10.29 5.14 13.78
C ALA A 77 -11.25 3.92 13.83
N GLY A 78 -10.76 2.72 13.48
CA GLY A 78 -11.56 1.49 13.41
C GLY A 78 -11.45 0.57 14.63
N VAL A 79 -10.42 0.72 15.46
CA VAL A 79 -10.22 -0.07 16.69
C VAL A 79 -10.89 0.64 17.86
N THR A 80 -11.95 0.05 18.42
CA THR A 80 -12.58 0.54 19.65
C THR A 80 -11.61 0.42 20.85
N PRO A 81 -11.56 1.39 21.79
CA PRO A 81 -10.55 1.46 22.85
C PRO A 81 -10.59 0.33 23.89
N ALA A 82 -11.51 -0.62 23.76
CA ALA A 82 -11.76 -1.64 24.77
C ALA A 82 -10.72 -2.78 24.80
N GLY A 83 -9.70 -2.79 23.93
CA GLY A 83 -8.71 -3.87 23.90
C GLY A 83 -7.35 -3.53 23.29
N ALA A 84 -7.11 -2.26 22.95
CA ALA A 84 -5.78 -1.76 22.61
C ALA A 84 -5.39 -0.82 23.74
N ASP A 85 -4.19 -0.98 24.32
CA ASP A 85 -3.67 -0.07 25.34
C ASP A 85 -3.94 1.38 24.93
N ALA A 86 -4.97 1.97 25.54
CA ALA A 86 -5.51 3.27 25.18
C ALA A 86 -4.45 4.39 25.30
N LEU A 87 -3.36 4.10 26.01
CA LEU A 87 -2.18 4.94 26.21
C LEU A 87 -1.41 5.23 24.91
N THR A 88 -1.17 4.25 24.03
CA THR A 88 -0.34 4.50 22.82
C THR A 88 -1.09 5.26 21.73
N LEU A 89 -2.41 5.06 21.62
CA LEU A 89 -3.26 5.71 20.62
C LEU A 89 -3.65 7.14 21.03
N ALA A 90 -3.90 7.36 22.33
CA ALA A 90 -4.17 8.69 22.89
C ALA A 90 -2.92 9.58 22.86
N GLU A 91 -1.72 9.05 23.12
CA GLU A 91 -0.48 9.83 23.03
C GLU A 91 -0.16 10.28 21.60
N VAL A 92 -0.39 9.43 20.60
CA VAL A 92 -0.20 9.77 19.18
C VAL A 92 -1.22 10.83 18.71
N ARG A 93 -2.46 10.79 19.22
CA ARG A 93 -3.49 11.81 18.91
C ARG A 93 -3.30 13.11 19.68
N ALA A 94 -2.85 13.06 20.93
CA ALA A 94 -2.79 14.22 21.82
C ALA A 94 -1.58 15.13 21.55
N HIS A 95 -0.50 14.61 20.96
CA HIS A 95 0.75 15.38 20.84
C HIS A 95 1.41 15.31 19.44
N PRO A 96 0.74 15.77 18.36
CA PRO A 96 1.38 15.88 17.04
C PRO A 96 2.63 16.79 17.07
N ALA A 97 2.65 17.81 17.95
CA ALA A 97 3.72 18.80 18.02
C ALA A 97 4.99 18.36 18.79
N ARG A 98 4.92 17.37 19.71
CA ARG A 98 6.11 16.84 20.40
C ARG A 98 6.87 15.80 19.58
N SER A 99 6.24 15.26 18.52
CA SER A 99 6.86 14.34 17.56
C SER A 99 7.97 14.99 16.72
N PHE A 100 7.94 16.31 16.53
CA PHE A 100 8.91 17.02 15.68
C PHE A 100 10.28 17.22 16.35
N ARG A 101 10.35 17.35 17.68
CA ARG A 101 11.63 17.54 18.41
C ARG A 101 12.43 16.26 18.66
N ARG A 102 11.83 15.07 18.49
CA ARG A 102 12.51 13.76 18.45
C ARG A 102 12.69 13.24 17.01
N GLY A 103 12.77 14.16 16.04
CA GLY A 103 12.74 13.88 14.60
C GLY A 103 13.73 12.81 14.14
N GLY A 104 14.97 12.80 14.66
CA GLY A 104 15.99 11.85 14.20
C GLY A 104 15.67 10.37 14.48
N ARG A 105 15.24 10.02 15.70
CA ARG A 105 14.95 8.62 16.07
C ARG A 105 13.62 8.13 15.49
N VAL A 106 12.62 8.99 15.41
CA VAL A 106 11.31 8.62 14.82
C VAL A 106 11.46 8.43 13.31
N VAL A 107 12.15 9.35 12.62
CA VAL A 107 12.45 9.20 11.20
C VAL A 107 13.31 7.96 10.96
N ALA A 108 14.38 7.73 11.73
CA ALA A 108 15.20 6.53 11.60
C ALA A 108 14.42 5.23 11.82
N THR A 109 13.50 5.20 12.80
CA THR A 109 12.67 4.02 13.06
C THR A 109 11.64 3.79 11.96
N VAL A 110 11.05 4.86 11.43
CA VAL A 110 10.11 4.80 10.30
C VAL A 110 10.84 4.34 9.03
N VAL A 111 12.00 4.93 8.73
CA VAL A 111 12.86 4.54 7.61
C VAL A 111 13.27 3.08 7.75
N LEU A 112 13.74 2.64 8.92
CA LEU A 112 14.13 1.25 9.18
C LEU A 112 12.96 0.28 8.95
N ARG A 113 11.76 0.64 9.43
CA ARG A 113 10.54 -0.17 9.23
C ARG A 113 10.13 -0.24 7.76
N ILE A 114 10.20 0.88 7.04
CA ILE A 114 9.93 0.92 5.60
C ILE A 114 10.95 0.07 4.85
N VAL A 115 12.24 0.23 5.15
CA VAL A 115 13.32 -0.57 4.59
C VAL A 115 13.08 -2.05 4.86
N MET A 116 12.71 -2.44 6.08
CA MET A 116 12.40 -3.84 6.40
C MET A 116 11.20 -4.37 5.60
N VAL A 117 10.12 -3.60 5.48
CA VAL A 117 8.93 -4.00 4.71
C VAL A 117 9.27 -4.12 3.23
N VAL A 118 10.06 -3.20 2.69
CA VAL A 118 10.54 -3.24 1.31
C VAL A 118 11.44 -4.44 1.10
N LEU A 119 12.43 -4.68 1.97
CA LEU A 119 13.32 -5.83 1.88
C LEU A 119 12.57 -7.16 1.98
N ALA A 120 11.62 -7.28 2.90
CA ALA A 120 10.79 -8.47 3.05
C ALA A 120 9.90 -8.68 1.82
N GLY A 121 9.25 -7.61 1.33
CA GLY A 121 8.44 -7.65 0.11
C GLY A 121 9.25 -8.06 -1.11
N THR A 122 10.43 -7.47 -1.30
CA THR A 122 11.37 -7.83 -2.37
C THR A 122 11.83 -9.27 -2.23
N ALA A 123 12.23 -9.72 -1.04
CA ALA A 123 12.66 -11.10 -0.82
C ALA A 123 11.55 -12.13 -1.12
N ILE A 124 10.29 -11.77 -0.86
CA ILE A 124 9.13 -12.62 -1.16
C ILE A 124 8.81 -12.63 -2.67
N LEU A 125 8.91 -11.47 -3.34
CA LEU A 125 8.54 -11.31 -4.75
C LEU A 125 9.64 -11.72 -5.73
N LEU A 126 10.91 -11.62 -5.33
CA LEU A 126 12.04 -11.81 -6.23
C LEU A 126 12.14 -13.25 -6.76
N PRO A 127 12.03 -14.32 -5.94
CA PRO A 127 12.07 -15.68 -6.45
C PRO A 127 10.98 -15.99 -7.49
N PRO A 128 9.67 -15.74 -7.24
CA PRO A 128 8.64 -16.03 -8.22
C PRO A 128 8.75 -15.14 -9.47
N THR A 129 9.17 -13.88 -9.32
CA THR A 129 9.38 -12.99 -10.48
C THR A 129 10.52 -13.50 -11.36
N PHE A 130 11.63 -13.94 -10.75
CA PHE A 130 12.78 -14.46 -11.48
C PHE A 130 12.43 -15.76 -12.23
N VAL A 131 11.74 -16.69 -11.57
CA VAL A 131 11.33 -17.97 -12.19
C VAL A 131 10.40 -17.73 -13.37
N LEU A 132 9.40 -16.86 -13.22
CA LEU A 132 8.46 -16.54 -14.30
C LEU A 132 9.12 -15.81 -15.46
N ALA A 133 9.98 -14.83 -15.18
CA ALA A 133 10.69 -14.07 -16.21
C ALA A 133 11.69 -14.98 -16.96
N ALA A 134 12.48 -15.79 -16.24
CA ALA A 134 13.41 -16.73 -16.85
C ALA A 134 12.68 -17.79 -17.69
N GLY A 135 11.55 -18.31 -17.21
CA GLY A 135 10.71 -19.23 -17.97
C GLY A 135 10.17 -18.60 -19.27
N SER A 136 9.67 -17.36 -19.19
CA SER A 136 9.21 -16.62 -20.37
C SER A 136 10.32 -16.38 -21.40
N LEU A 137 11.52 -16.02 -20.95
CA LEU A 137 12.69 -15.82 -21.82
C LEU A 137 13.18 -17.13 -22.44
N ALA A 138 13.17 -18.23 -21.68
CA ALA A 138 13.54 -19.55 -22.17
C ALA A 138 12.57 -20.05 -23.24
N VAL A 139 11.25 -19.84 -23.06
CA VAL A 139 10.22 -20.23 -24.03
C VAL A 139 10.27 -19.38 -25.29
N SER A 140 10.55 -18.07 -25.16
CA SER A 140 10.62 -17.15 -26.29
C SER A 140 11.97 -17.19 -27.04
N GLY A 141 12.99 -17.87 -26.49
CA GLY A 141 14.33 -17.94 -27.08
C GLY A 141 15.09 -16.62 -27.07
N GLN A 142 14.68 -15.64 -26.26
CA GLN A 142 15.25 -14.28 -26.23
C GLN A 142 16.24 -14.06 -25.08
N LEU A 143 16.94 -15.11 -24.66
CA LEU A 143 17.96 -15.05 -23.61
C LEU A 143 19.08 -14.08 -24.03
N GLY A 144 19.31 -13.03 -23.23
CA GLY A 144 20.34 -12.01 -23.47
C GLY A 144 19.85 -10.70 -24.09
N ASN A 145 18.58 -10.60 -24.50
CA ASN A 145 18.00 -9.34 -24.95
C ASN A 145 17.49 -8.51 -23.76
N GLN A 146 18.06 -7.32 -23.53
CA GLN A 146 17.67 -6.44 -22.42
C GLN A 146 16.23 -5.96 -22.51
N ALA A 147 15.73 -5.62 -23.69
CA ALA A 147 14.34 -5.18 -23.89
C ALA A 147 13.36 -6.34 -23.60
N ALA A 148 13.69 -7.55 -24.06
CA ALA A 148 12.92 -8.76 -23.77
C ALA A 148 12.91 -9.08 -22.27
N THR A 149 14.04 -8.86 -21.59
CA THR A 149 14.17 -9.08 -20.14
C THR A 149 13.29 -8.10 -19.36
N GLY A 150 13.29 -6.80 -19.73
CA GLY A 150 12.39 -5.81 -19.14
C GLY A 150 10.92 -6.17 -19.32
N ALA A 151 10.53 -6.60 -20.53
CA ALA A 151 9.17 -7.05 -20.81
C ALA A 151 8.80 -8.29 -19.98
N ALA A 152 9.66 -9.31 -19.93
CA ALA A 152 9.44 -10.53 -19.17
C ALA A 152 9.27 -10.25 -17.66
N VAL A 153 10.10 -9.39 -17.08
CA VAL A 153 9.98 -8.98 -15.67
C VAL A 153 8.68 -8.19 -15.44
N SER A 154 8.31 -7.29 -16.35
CA SER A 154 7.07 -6.51 -16.22
C SER A 154 5.81 -7.37 -16.24
N MET A 155 5.80 -8.46 -17.02
CA MET A 155 4.71 -9.44 -17.03
C MET A 155 4.77 -10.40 -15.84
N ALA A 156 5.97 -10.76 -15.40
CA ALA A 156 6.19 -11.67 -14.28
C ALA A 156 5.81 -11.05 -12.93
N MET A 157 6.05 -9.75 -12.70
CA MET A 157 5.79 -9.09 -11.42
C MET A 157 4.33 -9.20 -10.94
N PRO A 158 3.30 -8.88 -11.76
CA PRO A 158 1.91 -9.05 -11.35
C PRO A 158 1.55 -10.50 -11.01
N LEU A 159 2.05 -11.45 -11.81
CA LEU A 159 1.82 -12.89 -11.59
C LEU A 159 2.52 -13.38 -10.32
N ALA A 160 3.75 -12.94 -10.09
CA ALA A 160 4.51 -13.20 -8.88
C ALA A 160 3.81 -12.62 -7.65
N ALA A 161 3.25 -11.42 -7.75
CA ALA A 161 2.46 -10.81 -6.68
C ALA A 161 1.18 -11.61 -6.40
N LEU A 162 0.51 -12.17 -7.42
CA LEU A 162 -0.64 -13.06 -7.24
C LEU A 162 -0.24 -14.37 -6.54
N LEU A 163 0.85 -15.00 -6.97
CA LEU A 163 1.38 -16.24 -6.36
C LEU A 163 1.84 -16.02 -4.92
N ALA A 164 2.55 -14.92 -4.67
CA ALA A 164 3.05 -14.56 -3.35
C ALA A 164 2.01 -13.86 -2.46
N SER A 165 0.85 -13.52 -3.01
CA SER A 165 -0.20 -12.78 -2.30
C SER A 165 -0.59 -13.36 -0.94
N PRO A 166 -0.67 -14.69 -0.72
CA PRO A 166 -1.03 -15.21 0.59
C PRO A 166 0.04 -14.91 1.64
N LEU A 167 1.32 -14.96 1.25
CA LEU A 167 2.46 -14.63 2.12
C LEU A 167 2.52 -13.13 2.39
N LEU A 168 2.36 -12.29 1.35
CA LEU A 168 2.36 -10.83 1.48
C LEU A 168 1.24 -10.35 2.41
N VAL A 169 0.03 -10.86 2.22
CA VAL A 169 -1.12 -10.59 3.09
C VAL A 169 -0.83 -10.98 4.53
N ARG A 170 -0.22 -12.14 4.76
CA ARG A 170 0.12 -12.62 6.11
C ARG A 170 1.14 -11.73 6.80
N PHE A 171 2.22 -11.39 6.11
CA PHE A 171 3.21 -10.45 6.64
C PHE A 171 2.57 -9.11 6.98
N TYR A 172 1.67 -8.64 6.12
CA TYR A 172 0.97 -7.39 6.32
C TYR A 172 0.02 -7.41 7.53
N VAL A 173 -0.78 -8.48 7.70
CA VAL A 173 -1.66 -8.65 8.87
C VAL A 173 -0.85 -8.74 10.16
N TYR A 174 0.29 -9.44 10.14
CA TYR A 174 1.19 -9.52 11.30
C TYR A 174 1.75 -8.15 11.68
N TYR A 175 2.25 -7.40 10.70
CA TYR A 175 2.74 -6.04 10.93
C TYR A 175 1.64 -5.11 11.45
N ALA A 176 0.43 -5.22 10.92
CA ALA A 176 -0.70 -4.42 11.36
C ALA A 176 -1.13 -4.74 12.80
N ALA A 177 -1.06 -6.01 13.23
CA ALA A 177 -1.31 -6.39 14.62
C ALA A 177 -0.27 -5.77 15.56
N LEU A 178 1.02 -5.84 15.20
CA LEU A 178 2.09 -5.18 15.94
C LEU A 178 1.92 -3.65 15.97
N ALA A 179 1.51 -3.05 14.85
CA ALA A 179 1.24 -1.62 14.75
C ALA A 179 0.03 -1.18 15.59
N ALA A 180 -0.92 -2.09 15.83
CA ALA A 180 -2.05 -1.89 16.73
C ALA A 180 -1.70 -2.11 18.22
N GLY A 181 -0.41 -2.33 18.55
CA GLY A 181 0.05 -2.55 19.92
C GLY A 181 -0.17 -3.97 20.43
N ARG A 182 -0.62 -4.90 19.58
CA ARG A 182 -0.85 -6.30 19.97
C ARG A 182 0.43 -7.12 19.85
N SER A 183 1.17 -7.20 20.95
CA SER A 183 2.35 -8.06 21.11
C SER A 183 2.00 -9.53 21.36
N ASP A 184 0.73 -9.83 21.67
CA ASP A 184 0.21 -11.16 21.96
C ASP A 184 -0.04 -12.02 20.71
N VAL A 185 -0.05 -11.40 19.53
CA VAL A 185 -0.33 -12.08 18.25
C VAL A 185 0.90 -12.82 17.75
N ARG A 186 0.79 -14.14 17.62
CA ARG A 186 1.85 -14.98 17.04
C ARG A 186 1.67 -15.11 15.54
N ALA A 187 2.77 -15.37 14.82
CA ALA A 187 2.72 -15.62 13.37
C ALA A 187 1.77 -16.77 12.97
N ARG A 188 1.62 -17.78 13.85
CA ARG A 188 0.68 -18.90 13.66
C ARG A 188 -0.79 -18.46 13.67
N ASP A 189 -1.13 -17.45 14.48
CA ASP A 189 -2.51 -16.95 14.57
C ASP A 189 -2.87 -16.22 13.29
N VAL A 190 -1.95 -15.39 12.78
CA VAL A 190 -2.08 -14.71 11.48
C VAL A 190 -2.22 -15.71 10.33
N TRP A 191 -1.49 -16.83 10.39
CA TRP A 191 -1.61 -17.90 9.40
C TRP A 191 -3.03 -18.48 9.37
N ARG A 192 -3.61 -18.78 10.53
CA ARG A 192 -4.99 -19.30 10.65
C ARG A 192 -6.02 -18.25 10.22
N TRP A 193 -5.82 -16.99 10.59
CA TRP A 193 -6.76 -15.91 10.26
C TRP A 193 -6.87 -15.63 8.76
N SER A 194 -5.77 -15.80 8.03
CA SER A 194 -5.64 -15.48 6.61
C SER A 194 -5.91 -16.65 5.65
N GLN A 195 -6.07 -17.89 6.15
CA GLN A 195 -6.33 -19.06 5.30
C GLN A 195 -7.58 -18.86 4.42
N GLY A 196 -7.42 -19.06 3.11
CA GLY A 196 -8.49 -18.96 2.10
C GLY A 196 -8.93 -17.55 1.72
N LYS A 197 -8.25 -16.50 2.22
CA LYS A 197 -8.73 -15.10 2.09
C LYS A 197 -7.81 -14.18 1.29
N SER A 198 -6.69 -14.69 0.79
CA SER A 198 -5.72 -13.91 0.01
C SER A 198 -6.34 -13.32 -1.26
N LEU A 199 -7.08 -14.13 -2.02
CA LEU A 199 -7.77 -13.68 -3.23
C LEU A 199 -8.83 -12.62 -2.94
N TRP A 200 -9.52 -12.71 -1.81
CA TRP A 200 -10.52 -11.72 -1.41
C TRP A 200 -9.87 -10.38 -1.06
N LEU A 201 -8.74 -10.38 -0.36
CA LEU A 201 -7.98 -9.17 -0.07
C LEU A 201 -7.34 -8.58 -1.33
N LEU A 202 -6.83 -9.42 -2.23
CA LEU A 202 -6.37 -8.97 -3.55
C LEU A 202 -7.48 -8.32 -4.36
N ALA A 203 -8.67 -8.92 -4.39
CA ALA A 203 -9.82 -8.36 -5.09
C ALA A 203 -10.21 -6.99 -4.50
N LEU A 204 -10.18 -6.84 -3.17
CA LEU A 204 -10.41 -5.54 -2.53
C LEU A 204 -9.35 -4.51 -2.89
N LEU A 205 -8.07 -4.88 -2.89
CA LEU A 205 -6.97 -4.01 -3.28
C LEU A 205 -7.12 -3.60 -4.76
N GLY A 206 -7.39 -4.55 -5.65
CA GLY A 206 -7.59 -4.30 -7.08
C GLY A 206 -8.79 -3.40 -7.35
N LEU A 207 -9.94 -3.66 -6.71
CA LEU A 207 -11.16 -2.85 -6.88
C LEU A 207 -11.00 -1.43 -6.32
N SER A 208 -10.21 -1.25 -5.26
CA SER A 208 -9.97 0.07 -4.67
C SER A 208 -8.92 0.89 -5.43
N LEU A 209 -7.89 0.24 -6.00
CA LEU A 209 -6.86 0.90 -6.80
C LEU A 209 -7.24 1.10 -8.27
N GLY A 210 -8.15 0.27 -8.80
CA GLY A 210 -8.55 0.25 -10.21
C GLY A 210 -8.87 1.63 -10.79
N PRO A 211 -9.71 2.47 -10.15
CA PRO A 211 -10.02 3.81 -10.64
C PRO A 211 -8.78 4.70 -10.76
N GLY A 212 -7.84 4.61 -9.82
CA GLY A 212 -6.59 5.37 -9.84
C GLY A 212 -5.64 4.93 -10.95
N ILE A 213 -5.52 3.61 -11.16
CA ILE A 213 -4.71 3.06 -12.26
C ILE A 213 -5.32 3.46 -13.61
N ALA A 214 -6.64 3.35 -13.74
CA ALA A 214 -7.36 3.75 -14.95
C ALA A 214 -7.18 5.25 -15.23
N ALA A 215 -7.24 6.11 -14.19
CA ALA A 215 -7.00 7.54 -14.34
C ALA A 215 -5.58 7.85 -14.83
N LEU A 216 -4.56 7.20 -14.28
CA LEU A 216 -3.17 7.36 -14.73
C LEU A 216 -2.98 6.85 -16.16
N TRP A 217 -3.57 5.70 -16.50
CA TRP A 217 -3.50 5.12 -17.84
C TRP A 217 -4.19 6.01 -18.88
N LEU A 218 -5.41 6.46 -18.61
CA LEU A 218 -6.12 7.40 -19.48
C LEU A 218 -5.34 8.69 -19.65
N ALA A 219 -4.79 9.24 -18.57
CA ALA A 219 -4.00 10.46 -18.63
C ALA A 219 -2.75 10.30 -19.51
N ALA A 220 -2.09 9.13 -19.48
CA ALA A 220 -0.96 8.82 -20.36
C ALA A 220 -1.35 8.70 -21.85
N GLN A 221 -2.60 8.35 -22.15
CA GLN A 221 -3.12 8.22 -23.53
C GLN A 221 -3.58 9.57 -24.12
N VAL A 222 -3.86 10.57 -23.29
CA VAL A 222 -4.26 11.90 -23.79
C VAL A 222 -3.01 12.67 -24.22
N THR A 223 -2.60 12.44 -25.46
CA THR A 223 -1.36 12.97 -26.08
C THR A 223 -1.33 14.49 -26.26
N GLY A 224 -2.45 15.19 -26.05
CA GLY A 224 -2.57 16.63 -26.34
C GLY A 224 -2.06 17.58 -25.27
N TYR A 225 -1.85 17.15 -24.02
CA TYR A 225 -1.57 18.08 -22.89
C TYR A 225 -0.17 17.93 -22.27
N GLY A 226 0.65 16.97 -22.75
CA GLY A 226 1.96 16.66 -22.17
C GLY A 226 1.87 15.88 -20.84
N ALA A 227 2.93 15.14 -20.51
CA ALA A 227 2.96 14.21 -19.37
C ALA A 227 2.64 14.87 -18.01
N VAL A 228 3.02 16.14 -17.84
CA VAL A 228 2.79 16.89 -16.59
C VAL A 228 1.30 17.17 -16.38
N ALA A 229 0.59 17.64 -17.40
CA ALA A 229 -0.84 17.92 -17.29
C ALA A 229 -1.65 16.64 -17.05
N ALA A 230 -1.24 15.53 -17.67
CA ALA A 230 -1.78 14.21 -17.42
C ALA A 230 -1.68 13.82 -15.93
N TYR A 231 -0.52 14.00 -15.31
CA TYR A 231 -0.35 13.72 -13.87
C TYR A 231 -1.19 14.63 -12.98
N ILE A 232 -1.33 15.92 -13.31
CA ILE A 232 -2.18 16.86 -12.56
C ILE A 232 -3.64 16.38 -12.55
N MET A 233 -4.17 15.96 -13.70
CA MET A 233 -5.56 15.50 -13.81
C MET A 233 -5.79 14.15 -13.10
N ALA A 234 -4.84 13.23 -13.17
CA ALA A 234 -4.97 11.91 -12.56
C ALA A 234 -4.71 11.89 -11.04
N MET A 235 -3.91 12.83 -10.52
CA MET A 235 -3.45 12.87 -9.14
C MET A 235 -4.60 12.77 -8.11
N PRO A 236 -5.71 13.55 -8.20
CA PRO A 236 -6.78 13.48 -7.20
C PRO A 236 -7.43 12.11 -7.13
N VAL A 237 -7.73 11.51 -8.29
CA VAL A 237 -8.36 10.18 -8.38
C VAL A 237 -7.41 9.10 -7.89
N PHE A 238 -6.12 9.22 -8.20
CA PHE A 238 -5.11 8.28 -7.76
C PHE A 238 -4.90 8.30 -6.24
N PHE A 239 -4.72 9.49 -5.63
CA PHE A 239 -4.59 9.62 -4.18
C PHE A 239 -5.86 9.20 -3.44
N LEU A 240 -7.03 9.51 -3.99
CA LEU A 240 -8.31 9.03 -3.45
C LEU A 240 -8.38 7.49 -3.46
N SER A 241 -7.97 6.87 -4.55
CA SER A 241 -7.93 5.40 -4.71
C SER A 241 -6.95 4.77 -3.71
N LEU A 242 -5.76 5.35 -3.52
CA LEU A 242 -4.81 4.94 -2.49
C LEU A 242 -5.39 5.07 -1.08
N GLY A 243 -6.09 6.17 -0.81
CA GLY A 243 -6.79 6.41 0.46
C GLY A 243 -7.85 5.35 0.74
N VAL A 244 -8.72 5.09 -0.23
CA VAL A 244 -9.75 4.06 -0.14
C VAL A 244 -9.11 2.70 0.05
N MET A 245 -8.08 2.35 -0.71
CA MET A 245 -7.34 1.09 -0.57
C MET A 245 -6.81 0.93 0.86
N ALA A 246 -6.11 1.93 1.38
CA ALA A 246 -5.56 1.89 2.73
C ALA A 246 -6.68 1.78 3.80
N SER A 247 -7.79 2.51 3.67
CA SER A 247 -8.92 2.41 4.60
C SER A 247 -9.65 1.07 4.52
N VAL A 248 -9.85 0.52 3.33
CA VAL A 248 -10.47 -0.80 3.11
C VAL A 248 -9.62 -1.87 3.77
N THR A 249 -8.31 -1.85 3.53
CA THR A 249 -7.37 -2.81 4.11
C THR A 249 -7.30 -2.66 5.62
N ALA A 250 -7.24 -1.43 6.15
CA ALA A 250 -7.27 -1.19 7.59
C ALA A 250 -8.52 -1.77 8.25
N LYS A 251 -9.70 -1.60 7.63
CA LYS A 251 -10.97 -2.12 8.17
C LYS A 251 -11.09 -3.63 8.02
N ALA A 252 -10.62 -4.19 6.91
CA ALA A 252 -10.57 -5.64 6.73
C ALA A 252 -9.67 -6.29 7.79
N ILE A 253 -8.55 -5.65 8.14
CA ILE A 253 -7.61 -6.12 9.15
C ILE A 253 -8.13 -5.88 10.56
N ALA A 254 -8.74 -4.73 10.87
CA ALA A 254 -9.38 -4.51 12.16
C ALA A 254 -10.42 -5.61 12.46
N GLY A 255 -11.18 -6.04 11.44
CA GLY A 255 -12.09 -7.18 11.56
C GLY A 255 -11.43 -8.55 11.79
N LEU A 256 -10.15 -8.71 11.44
CA LEU A 256 -9.36 -9.91 11.72
C LEU A 256 -8.67 -9.86 13.09
N VAL A 257 -8.29 -8.65 13.53
CA VAL A 257 -7.50 -8.41 14.75
C VAL A 257 -8.40 -8.23 15.97
N LEU A 258 -9.68 -7.90 15.83
CA LEU A 258 -10.61 -7.94 16.96
C LEU A 258 -10.79 -9.40 17.40
N PRO A 259 -10.58 -9.74 18.69
CA PRO A 259 -10.83 -11.10 19.17
C PRO A 259 -12.28 -11.49 18.86
N PRO A 260 -12.58 -12.76 18.55
CA PRO A 260 -13.96 -13.21 18.62
C PRO A 260 -14.43 -12.89 20.03
N VAL A 261 -15.55 -12.18 20.16
CA VAL A 261 -16.28 -12.15 21.42
C VAL A 261 -16.56 -13.62 21.71
N ILE A 262 -15.76 -14.22 22.59
CA ILE A 262 -16.15 -15.45 23.25
C ILE A 262 -17.35 -14.97 24.06
N ASN A 263 -18.54 -15.17 23.52
CA ASN A 263 -19.72 -15.22 24.35
C ASN A 263 -19.40 -16.31 25.36
N ALA A 264 -18.99 -15.91 26.56
CA ALA A 264 -18.95 -16.78 27.70
C ALA A 264 -20.41 -17.20 27.92
N GLY A 265 -20.75 -18.34 27.32
CA GLY A 265 -21.88 -19.17 27.73
C GLY A 265 -21.37 -20.16 28.77
#